data_AF-A0A0J1CNB2-F1
#
_entry.id   AF-A0A0J1CNB2-F1
#
_cell.length_a   1.000
_cell.length_b   1.000
_cell.length_c   1.000
_cell.angle_alpha   90.00
_cell.angle_beta   90.00
_cell.angle_gamma   90.00
#
_symmetry.space_group_name_H-M   'P 1'
#
loop_
_entity.id
_entity.type
_entity.pdbx_description
1 polymer ?
#
loop_
_entity_poly.entity_id
_entity_poly.type
_entity_poly.pdbx_seq_one_letter_code
_entity_poly.pdbx_strand_id
1 'polypeptide(L)' 'MTQQKRITELYGVQLRAREIIHPKSSVSVATPAQKSEVLRAARKVISEHRDVLTALKNR' A
#
# COMPACT_ATOMS: atom_id res chain seq x y z
N MET A 1 19.20 18.99 7.69
CA MET A 1 18.15 17.95 7.66
C MET A 1 18.24 17.14 8.95
N THR A 2 17.28 17.33 9.85
CA THR A 2 17.26 16.71 11.18
C THR A 2 16.82 15.25 11.05
N GLN A 3 17.72 14.30 11.33
CA GLN A 3 17.36 12.88 11.38
C GLN A 3 16.42 12.64 12.56
N GLN A 4 15.15 12.33 12.29
CA GLN A 4 14.22 11.88 13.33
C GLN A 4 14.69 10.54 13.90
N LYS A 5 14.95 10.51 15.21
CA LYS A 5 15.29 9.27 15.94
C LYS A 5 14.15 8.26 15.76
N ARG A 6 14.48 7.08 15.21
CA ARG A 6 13.52 5.98 15.05
C ARG A 6 13.19 5.40 16.42
N ILE A 7 11.91 5.29 16.74
CA ILE A 7 11.43 4.64 17.96
C ILE A 7 11.59 3.13 17.76
N THR A 8 12.36 2.48 18.62
CA THR A 8 12.62 1.03 18.58
C THR A 8 11.68 0.24 19.48
N GLU A 9 11.03 0.88 20.45
CA GLU A 9 10.17 0.24 21.44
C GLU A 9 8.94 1.10 21.73
N LEU A 10 7.77 0.45 21.81
CA LEU A 10 6.50 1.09 22.15
C LEU A 10 5.77 0.19 23.16
N TYR A 11 5.48 0.71 24.36
CA TYR A 11 4.79 -0.03 25.44
C TYR A 11 5.40 -1.40 25.78
N GLY A 12 6.74 -1.51 25.80
CA GLY A 12 7.44 -2.77 26.08
C GLY A 12 7.44 -3.78 24.93
N VAL A 13 6.90 -3.40 23.75
CA VAL A 13 6.93 -4.20 22.53
C VAL A 13 8.02 -3.67 21.60
N GLN A 14 8.92 -4.56 21.16
CA GLN A 14 9.93 -4.24 20.16
C GLN A 14 9.27 -4.03 18.80
N LEU A 15 9.43 -2.84 18.23
CA LEU A 15 8.90 -2.50 16.91
C LEU A 15 9.84 -3.08 15.84
N ARG A 16 9.38 -4.10 15.12
CA ARG A 16 10.06 -4.56 13.91
C ARG A 16 9.94 -3.48 12.83
N ALA A 17 11.02 -3.27 12.07
CA ALA A 17 10.97 -2.40 10.91
C ALA A 17 9.89 -2.91 9.94
N ARG A 18 9.02 -2.03 9.45
CA ARG A 18 8.09 -2.38 8.37
C ARG A 18 8.92 -2.71 7.14
N GLU A 19 8.78 -3.92 6.61
CA GLU A 19 9.33 -4.24 5.29
C GLU A 19 8.64 -3.37 4.24
N ILE A 20 9.41 -2.50 3.59
CA ILE A 20 8.94 -1.73 2.46
C ILE A 20 8.94 -2.68 1.26
N ILE A 21 7.78 -3.23 0.94
CA ILE A 21 7.62 -4.10 -0.23
C ILE A 21 7.67 -3.22 -1.48
N HIS A 22 8.77 -3.32 -2.21
CA HIS A 22 8.86 -2.73 -3.55
C HIS A 22 8.15 -3.63 -4.57
N PRO A 23 7.34 -3.06 -5.48
CA PRO A 23 6.71 -3.85 -6.53
C PRO A 23 7.78 -4.47 -7.45
N LYS A 24 7.73 -5.80 -7.62
CA LYS A 24 8.68 -6.56 -8.45
C LYS A 24 8.52 -6.28 -9.95
N SER A 25 7.38 -5.74 -10.36
CA SER A 25 7.09 -5.37 -11.73
C SER A 25 6.44 -3.99 -11.77
N SER A 26 6.99 -3.10 -12.61
CA SER A 26 6.30 -1.88 -13.03
C SER A 26 5.68 -2.14 -14.40
N VAL A 27 4.35 -2.16 -14.46
CA VAL A 27 3.65 -2.24 -15.74
C VAL A 27 3.59 -0.83 -16.31
N SER A 28 4.47 -0.53 -17.27
CA SER A 28 4.35 0.68 -18.09
C SER A 28 3.17 0.49 -19.02
N VAL A 29 2.09 1.22 -18.78
CA VAL A 29 0.88 1.08 -19.59
C VAL A 29 1.14 1.73 -20.95
N ALA A 30 1.34 0.91 -21.98
CA ALA A 30 1.84 1.32 -23.28
C ALA A 30 0.87 2.22 -24.06
N THR A 31 -0.42 2.26 -23.70
CA THR A 31 -1.44 3.09 -24.37
C THR A 31 -2.44 3.70 -23.38
N PRO A 32 -3.04 4.87 -23.70
CA PRO A 32 -4.09 5.50 -22.89
C PRO A 32 -5.32 4.59 -22.64
N ALA A 33 -5.68 3.76 -23.62
CA ALA A 33 -6.79 2.81 -23.51
C ALA A 33 -6.52 1.71 -22.48
N GLN A 34 -5.31 1.13 -22.47
CA GLN A 34 -4.92 0.15 -21.47
C GLN A 34 -4.86 0.77 -20.06
N LYS A 35 -4.49 2.05 -19.95
CA LYS A 35 -4.46 2.78 -18.66
C LYS A 35 -5.85 2.94 -18.06
N SER A 36 -6.84 3.29 -18.89
CA SER A 36 -8.23 3.44 -18.42
C SER A 36 -8.82 2.10 -17.98
N GLU A 37 -8.49 1.01 -18.67
CA GLU A 37 -8.91 -0.35 -18.34
C GLU A 37 -8.32 -0.83 -17.00
N VAL A 38 -7.01 -0.62 -16.78
CA VAL A 38 -6.36 -0.94 -15.50
C VAL A 38 -6.97 -0.15 -14.35
N LEU A 39 -7.22 1.16 -14.54
CA LEU A 39 -7.87 1.98 -13.52
C LEU A 39 -9.30 1.51 -13.23
N ARG A 40 -10.03 1.06 -14.24
CA ARG A 40 -11.39 0.51 -14.08
C ARG A 40 -11.36 -0.80 -13.30
N ALA A 41 -10.45 -1.71 -13.64
CA ALA A 41 -10.26 -2.97 -12.93
C ALA A 41 -9.86 -2.74 -11.47
N ALA A 42 -8.92 -1.83 -11.21
CA ALA A 42 -8.51 -1.47 -9.85
C ALA A 42 -9.68 -0.90 -9.03
N ARG A 43 -10.48 0.01 -9.61
CA ARG A 43 -11.69 0.54 -8.94
C ARG A 43 -12.70 -0.56 -8.61
N LYS A 44 -12.89 -1.53 -9.51
CA LYS A 44 -13.77 -2.68 -9.28
C LYS A 44 -13.30 -3.51 -8.08
N VAL A 45 -12.03 -3.89 -8.04
CA VAL A 45 -11.44 -4.65 -6.93
C VAL A 45 -11.58 -3.88 -5.60
N ILE A 46 -11.29 -2.58 -5.60
CA ILE A 46 -11.44 -1.73 -4.41
C ILE A 46 -12.89 -1.67 -3.94
N SER A 47 -13.86 -1.57 -4.87
CA SER A 47 -15.27 -1.56 -4.52
C SER A 47 -15.75 -2.89 -3.92
N GLU A 48 -15.28 -4.01 -4.46
CA GLU A 48 -15.61 -5.35 -3.98
C GLU A 48 -15.00 -5.64 -2.60
N HIS A 49 -13.81 -5.09 -2.32
CA HIS A 49 -13.07 -5.37 -1.10
C HIS A 49 -13.08 -4.19 -0.11
N ARG A 50 -14.00 -3.24 -0.28
CA ARG A 50 -14.06 -2.00 0.49
C ARG A 50 -14.15 -2.25 2.00
N ASP A 51 -14.92 -3.24 2.41
CA ASP A 51 -15.13 -3.58 3.81
C ASP A 51 -13.87 -4.18 4.44
N VAL A 52 -13.19 -5.06 3.70
CA VAL A 52 -11.90 -5.65 4.11
C VAL A 52 -10.82 -4.58 4.23
N LEU A 53 -10.72 -3.67 3.25
CA LEU A 53 -9.78 -2.55 3.28
C LEU A 53 -10.07 -1.60 4.46
N THR A 54 -11.34 -1.38 4.77
CA THR A 54 -11.76 -0.56 5.93
C THR A 54 -11.39 -1.23 7.25
N ALA A 55 -11.61 -2.54 7.36
CA ALA A 55 -11.24 -3.33 8.53
C ALA A 55 -9.71 -3.36 8.76
N LEU A 56 -8.92 -3.46 7.68
CA LEU A 56 -7.46 -3.42 7.73
C LEU A 56 -6.90 -2.04 8.07
N LYS A 57 -7.57 -0.94 7.68
CA LYS A 57 -7.15 0.43 8.01
C LYS A 57 -7.13 0.68 9.53
N ASN A 58 -8.07 0.10 10.26
CA ASN A 58 -8.25 0.33 11.69
C ASN A 58 -7.40 -0.62 12.57
N ARG A 59 -6.51 -1.40 11.95
CA ARG A 59 -5.64 -2.37 12.59
C ARG A 59 -4.18 -1.91 12.50
#